data_AF-A0A952P7Y2-F1
#
_entry.id   AF-A0A952P7Y2-F1
#
_cell.length_a   1.000
_cell.length_b   1.000
_cell.length_c   1.000
_cell.angle_alpha   90.00
_cell.angle_beta   90.00
_cell.angle_gamma   90.00
#
_symmetry.space_group_name_H-M   'P 1'
#
loop_
_entity.id
_entity.type
_entity.pdbx_description
1 polymer ?
#
loop_
_entity_poly.entity_id
_entity_poly.type
_entity_poly.pdbx_seq_one_letter_code
_entity_poly.pdbx_strand_id
1 'polypeptide(L)'
;MKWIEKVLEIKPFEIKTLWNDGNIRNIDFQPFLESKGKKVNSSYHQLLNKDVFVKAQCDGTTIFWQDLIEYKNLDGRICKGNLDISPEVLYELAQH
;
A
#
# COMPACT_ATOMS: atom_id res chain seq x y z
N MET A 1 9.95 -15.76 -3.54
CA MET A 1 9.00 -14.66 -3.24
C MET A 1 9.67 -13.70 -2.26
N LYS A 2 9.49 -12.40 -2.44
CA LYS A 2 10.01 -11.36 -1.54
C LYS A 2 8.84 -10.76 -0.79
N TRP A 3 9.00 -10.51 0.51
CA TRP A 3 7.98 -9.90 1.35
C TRP A 3 8.61 -8.98 2.39
N ILE A 4 7.79 -8.06 2.90
CA ILE A 4 8.21 -7.10 3.92
C ILE A 4 8.06 -7.74 5.30
N GLU A 5 9.13 -7.76 6.07
CA GLU A 5 9.07 -8.19 7.47
C GLU A 5 8.62 -7.05 8.38
N LYS A 6 9.05 -5.82 8.07
CA LYS A 6 8.79 -4.66 8.92
C LYS A 6 8.83 -3.35 8.15
N VAL A 7 7.92 -2.44 8.51
CA VAL A 7 8.01 -1.02 8.15
C VAL A 7 8.89 -0.30 9.17
N LEU A 8 9.88 0.44 8.69
CA LEU A 8 10.85 1.16 9.50
C LEU A 8 10.52 2.65 9.61
N GLU A 9 10.01 3.25 8.53
CA GLU A 9 9.66 4.67 8.46
C GLU A 9 8.58 4.87 7.40
N ILE A 10 7.62 5.76 7.68
CA ILE A 10 6.59 6.19 6.73
C ILE A 10 6.70 7.70 6.58
N LYS A 11 6.86 8.14 5.34
CA LYS A 11 6.75 9.55 4.91
C LYS A 11 5.65 9.67 3.87
N PRO A 12 5.17 10.88 3.56
CA PRO A 12 4.27 11.07 2.44
C PRO A 12 4.86 10.46 1.16
N PHE A 13 4.15 9.47 0.61
CA PHE A 13 4.49 8.72 -0.61
C PHE A 13 5.77 7.86 -0.58
N GLU A 14 6.47 7.79 0.55
CA GLU A 14 7.68 6.97 0.68
C GLU A 14 7.60 6.09 1.93
N ILE A 15 7.90 4.79 1.78
CA ILE A 15 7.95 3.85 2.92
C ILE A 15 9.28 3.11 2.92
N LYS A 16 9.99 3.19 4.04
CA LYS A 16 11.22 2.42 4.29
C LYS A 16 10.87 1.09 4.94
N THR A 17 11.40 0.01 4.39
CA THR A 17 11.00 -1.36 4.73
C THR A 17 12.21 -2.27 4.92
N LEU A 18 12.10 -3.21 5.86
CA LEU A 18 12.99 -4.37 5.99
C LEU A 18 12.35 -5.57 5.31
N TRP A 19 13.10 -6.26 4.48
CA TRP A 19 12.64 -7.41 3.71
C TRP A 19 13.21 -8.72 4.24
N ASN A 20 12.57 -9.83 3.87
CA ASN A 20 12.94 -11.20 4.25
C ASN A 20 14.32 -11.68 3.80
N ASP A 21 15.05 -10.86 3.04
CA ASP A 21 16.42 -11.09 2.62
C ASP A 21 17.44 -10.24 3.40
N GLY A 22 16.99 -9.57 4.47
CA GLY A 22 17.79 -8.70 5.31
C GLY A 22 18.08 -7.33 4.72
N ASN A 23 17.67 -7.03 3.49
CA ASN A 23 17.92 -5.73 2.88
C ASN A 23 16.85 -4.71 3.27
N ILE A 24 17.30 -3.49 3.53
CA ILE A 24 16.44 -2.33 3.71
C ILE A 24 16.22 -1.68 2.34
N ARG A 25 14.97 -1.38 2.01
CA ARG A 25 14.60 -0.71 0.76
C ARG A 25 13.66 0.45 1.04
N ASN A 26 13.87 1.55 0.33
CA ASN A 26 12.89 2.62 0.25
C ASN A 26 11.97 2.33 -0.94
N ILE A 27 10.68 2.52 -0.74
CA ILE A 27 9.68 2.37 -1.80
C ILE A 27 9.09 3.75 -2.04
N ASP A 28 9.34 4.32 -3.22
CA ASP A 28 8.67 5.52 -3.71
C ASP A 28 7.35 5.13 -4.39
N PHE A 29 6.23 5.46 -3.76
CA PHE A 29 4.89 5.20 -4.27
C PHE A 29 4.42 6.26 -5.24
N GLN A 30 5.12 7.39 -5.38
CA GLN A 30 4.63 8.50 -6.18
C GLN A 30 4.40 8.12 -7.66
N PRO A 31 5.35 7.45 -8.36
CA PRO A 31 5.11 7.01 -9.75
C PRO A 31 3.93 6.03 -9.87
N PHE A 32 3.79 5.13 -8.90
CA PHE A 32 2.70 4.16 -8.85
C PHE A 32 1.35 4.85 -8.67
N LEU A 33 1.24 5.77 -7.72
CA LEU A 33 0.01 6.51 -7.42
C LEU A 33 -0.34 7.50 -8.53
N GLU A 34 0.64 8.11 -9.19
CA GLU A 34 0.41 8.94 -10.37
C GLU A 34 -0.10 8.11 -11.57
N SER A 35 0.28 6.84 -11.68
CA SER A 35 -0.22 5.95 -12.73
C SER A 35 -1.61 5.37 -12.40
N LYS A 36 -1.79 4.85 -11.18
CA LYS A 36 -2.97 4.08 -10.76
C LYS A 36 -4.03 4.92 -10.04
N GLY A 37 -3.65 6.01 -9.38
CA GLY A 37 -4.52 6.90 -8.62
C GLY A 37 -5.11 8.07 -9.42
N LYS A 38 -4.68 8.29 -10.67
CA LYS A 38 -5.20 9.39 -11.53
C LYS A 38 -6.70 9.26 -11.85
N LYS A 39 -7.24 8.04 -11.88
CA LYS A 39 -8.68 7.83 -12.07
C LYS A 39 -9.38 8.00 -10.74
N VAL A 40 -10.32 8.95 -10.63
CA VAL A 40 -11.10 9.21 -9.40
C VAL A 40 -11.82 7.95 -8.89
N ASN A 41 -12.23 7.05 -9.79
CA ASN A 41 -12.90 5.79 -9.42
C ASN A 41 -11.92 4.68 -8.98
N SER A 42 -10.61 4.95 -8.96
CA SER A 42 -9.61 4.01 -8.45
C SER A 42 -9.52 4.12 -6.94
N SER A 43 -9.54 2.99 -6.23
CA SER A 43 -9.34 2.96 -4.77
C SER A 43 -8.03 3.64 -4.36
N TYR A 44 -7.01 3.59 -5.23
CA TYR A 44 -5.71 4.24 -5.03
C TYR A 44 -5.75 5.77 -5.07
N HIS A 45 -6.81 6.39 -5.60
CA HIS A 45 -6.95 7.85 -5.63
C HIS A 45 -6.90 8.45 -4.21
N GLN A 46 -7.45 7.73 -3.24
CA GLN A 46 -7.46 8.13 -1.83
C GLN A 46 -6.05 8.28 -1.23
N LEU A 47 -5.09 7.50 -1.74
CA LEU A 47 -3.71 7.51 -1.28
C LEU A 47 -2.92 8.73 -1.80
N LEU A 48 -3.48 9.53 -2.72
CA LEU A 48 -2.91 10.83 -3.11
C LEU A 48 -3.04 11.87 -1.97
N ASN A 49 -3.93 11.63 -1.01
CA ASN A 49 -3.98 12.41 0.22
C ASN A 49 -2.87 11.93 1.17
N LYS A 50 -1.92 12.81 1.47
CA LYS A 50 -0.78 12.53 2.37
C LYS A 50 -1.23 12.04 3.76
N ASP A 51 -2.29 12.61 4.32
CA ASP A 51 -2.80 12.25 5.64
C ASP A 51 -3.44 10.85 5.66
N VAL A 52 -3.90 10.38 4.50
CA VAL A 52 -4.36 8.99 4.33
C VAL A 52 -3.16 8.08 4.13
N PHE A 53 -2.21 8.47 3.27
CA PHE A 53 -1.03 7.68 2.96
C PHE A 53 -0.21 7.33 4.20
N VAL A 54 0.02 8.29 5.10
CA VAL A 54 0.84 8.06 6.30
C VAL A 54 0.23 7.07 7.30
N LYS A 55 -1.04 6.68 7.11
CA LYS A 55 -1.72 5.66 7.94
C LYS A 55 -1.45 4.23 7.45
N ALA A 56 -0.50 4.04 6.53
CA ALA A 56 -0.08 2.74 6.05
C ALA A 56 0.30 1.81 7.21
N GLN A 57 -0.04 0.54 7.07
CA GLN A 57 0.29 -0.53 8.01
C GLN A 57 0.92 -1.70 7.26
N CYS A 58 1.55 -2.59 8.01
CA CYS A 58 2.14 -3.81 7.47
C CYS A 58 1.75 -5.00 8.34
N ASP A 59 1.34 -6.09 7.70
CA ASP A 59 0.93 -7.33 8.36
C ASP A 59 2.05 -8.40 8.40
N GLY A 60 3.28 -8.00 8.10
CA GLY A 60 4.43 -8.90 7.98
C GLY A 60 4.54 -9.56 6.60
N THR A 61 3.74 -9.14 5.62
CA THR A 61 3.89 -9.54 4.22
C THR A 61 3.67 -8.38 3.24
N THR A 62 2.62 -7.61 3.44
CA THR A 62 2.15 -6.55 2.54
C THR A 62 2.07 -5.20 3.24
N ILE A 63 1.88 -4.13 2.47
CA ILE A 63 1.50 -2.81 2.97
C ILE A 63 0.01 -2.58 2.65
N PHE A 64 -0.74 -2.14 3.65
CA PHE A 64 -2.17 -1.90 3.53
C PHE A 64 -2.62 -0.63 4.25
N TRP A 65 -3.79 -0.14 3.83
CA TRP A 65 -4.51 0.97 4.45
C TRP A 65 -5.91 0.50 4.84
N GLN A 66 -6.29 0.73 6.10
CA GLN A 66 -7.56 0.26 6.64
C GLN A 66 -8.75 1.02 6.05
N ASP A 67 -9.84 0.28 5.82
CA ASP A 67 -11.18 0.82 5.49
C ASP A 67 -11.25 1.72 4.24
N LEU A 68 -10.36 1.50 3.26
CA LEU A 68 -10.30 2.30 2.03
C LEU A 68 -11.00 1.67 0.83
N ILE A 69 -11.51 0.44 0.94
CA ILE A 69 -12.35 -0.16 -0.11
C ILE A 69 -13.73 -0.49 0.44
N GLU A 70 -14.75 -0.35 -0.41
CA GLU A 70 -16.11 -0.77 -0.11
C GLU A 70 -16.47 -1.96 -1.00
N TYR A 71 -17.07 -2.98 -0.42
CA TYR A 71 -17.56 -4.14 -1.15
C TYR A 71 -18.90 -4.61 -0.59
N LYS A 72 -19.68 -5.26 -1.44
CA LYS A 72 -20.95 -5.87 -1.05
C LYS A 72 -20.70 -7.33 -0.69
N ASN A 73 -21.00 -7.71 0.54
CA ASN A 73 -20.87 -9.11 0.98
C ASN A 73 -22.01 -9.99 0.42
N LEU A 74 -21.98 -11.29 0.70
CA LEU A 74 -22.97 -12.26 0.22
C LEU A 74 -24.40 -11.95 0.68
N ASP A 75 -24.57 -11.32 1.85
CA ASP A 75 -25.86 -10.91 2.39
C ASP A 75 -26.36 -9.57 1.81
N GLY A 76 -25.60 -8.98 0.90
CA GLY A 76 -25.91 -7.71 0.28
C GLY A 76 -25.61 -6.46 1.12
N ARG A 77 -24.90 -6.60 2.24
CA ARG A 77 -24.45 -5.47 3.08
C ARG A 77 -23.18 -4.85 2.52
N ILE A 78 -23.09 -3.52 2.57
CA ILE A 78 -21.84 -2.82 2.28
C ILE A 78 -20.90 -2.98 3.47
N CYS A 79 -19.71 -3.48 3.20
CA CYS A 79 -18.63 -3.69 4.15
C CYS A 79 -17.41 -2.86 3.71
N LYS A 80 -16.56 -2.52 4.68
CA LYS A 80 -15.28 -1.89 4.42
C LYS A 80 -14.17 -2.94 4.44
N GLY A 81 -13.17 -2.74 3.59
CA GLY A 81 -11.99 -3.58 3.51
C GLY A 81 -10.72 -2.75 3.43
N ASN A 82 -9.60 -3.44 3.59
CA ASN A 82 -8.28 -2.84 3.45
C ASN A 82 -7.94 -2.65 1.97
N LEU A 83 -7.30 -1.53 1.65
CA LEU A 83 -6.60 -1.39 0.38
C LEU A 83 -5.17 -1.85 0.59
N ASP A 84 -4.79 -2.96 -0.03
CA ASP A 84 -3.43 -3.52 0.03
C ASP A 84 -2.74 -3.47 -1.35
N ILE A 85 -1.41 -3.51 -1.34
CA ILE A 85 -0.57 -3.61 -2.54
C ILE A 85 0.27 -4.87 -2.40
N SER A 86 0.12 -5.83 -3.32
CA SER A 86 0.74 -7.14 -3.16
C SER A 86 2.28 -7.08 -3.02
N PRO A 87 2.90 -8.06 -2.32
CA PRO A 87 4.35 -8.09 -2.12
C PRO A 87 5.18 -8.04 -3.42
N GLU A 88 4.66 -8.60 -4.52
CA GLU A 88 5.31 -8.57 -5.83
C GLU A 88 5.40 -7.14 -6.36
N VAL A 89 4.29 -6.40 -6.34
CA VAL A 89 4.24 -5.01 -6.79
C VAL A 89 5.14 -4.15 -5.89
N LEU A 90 5.09 -4.36 -4.57
CA LEU A 90 5.96 -3.66 -3.63
C LEU A 90 7.44 -3.93 -3.92
N TYR A 91 7.79 -5.15 -4.31
CA TYR A 91 9.18 -5.50 -4.61
C TYR A 91 9.65 -4.86 -5.91
N GLU A 92 8.80 -4.82 -6.95
CA GLU A 92 9.09 -4.11 -8.20
C GLU A 92 9.34 -2.61 -7.94
N LEU A 93 8.51 -1.97 -7.13
CA LEU A 93 8.68 -0.56 -6.76
C LEU A 93 9.95 -0.29 -5.95
N ALA A 94 10.40 -1.27 -5.16
CA ALA A 94 11.59 -1.16 -4.32
C ALA A 94 12.92 -1.34 -5.07
N GLN A 95 12.89 -1.67 -6.38
CA GLN A 95 14.07 -1.82 -7.23
C GLN A 95 14.42 -0.56 -8.04
N HIS A 96 13.58 0.46 -8.00
CA HIS A 96 13.77 1.74 -8.66
C HIS A 96 14.40 2.77 -7.72
#